data_AF-A0A3R7FK08-F1
#
_entry.id   AF-A0A3R7FK08-F1
#
_cell.length_a   1.000
_cell.length_b   1.000
_cell.length_c   1.000
_cell.angle_alpha   90.00
_cell.angle_beta   90.00
_cell.angle_gamma   90.00
#
_symmetry.space_group_name_H-M   'P 1'
#
loop_
_entity.id
_entity.type
_entity.pdbx_description
1 polymer ?
#
loop_
_entity_poly.entity_id
_entity_poly.type
_entity_poly.pdbx_seq_one_letter_code
_entity_poly.pdbx_strand_id
1 'polypeptide(L)'
;MVKKASSFSALGGLVYSTDSGRHCPDCGQPVDACICKQSRIPDGDGIARVRRETKGRGGKTVTTITGVPLAEAKLKELASALKKR
;
A
#
# COMPACT_ATOMS: atom_id res chain seq x y z
N MET A 1 -3.10 43.20 14.80
CA MET A 1 -2.40 41.99 14.28
C MET A 1 -2.40 40.95 15.40
N VAL A 2 -3.49 40.18 15.52
CA VAL A 2 -3.69 39.22 16.62
C VAL A 2 -3.02 37.91 16.25
N LYS A 3 -2.02 37.50 17.03
CA LYS A 3 -1.34 36.21 16.88
C LYS A 3 -2.37 35.09 17.09
N LYS A 4 -2.62 34.30 16.03
CA LYS A 4 -3.47 33.11 16.06
C LYS A 4 -2.90 32.13 17.09
N ALA A 5 -3.64 31.94 18.19
CA ALA A 5 -3.23 31.04 19.26
C ALA A 5 -3.20 29.59 18.73
N SER A 6 -2.08 28.96 19.03
CA SER A 6 -1.71 27.56 18.85
C SER A 6 -2.74 26.59 19.43
N SER A 7 -3.19 25.64 18.60
CA SER A 7 -3.79 24.33 18.92
C SER A 7 -4.84 24.28 20.05
N PHE A 8 -6.07 23.90 19.71
CA PHE A 8 -7.19 23.68 20.63
C PHE A 8 -6.94 22.63 21.74
N SER A 9 -5.82 21.90 21.68
CA SER A 9 -5.33 20.97 22.71
C SER A 9 -5.15 21.60 24.11
N ALA A 10 -5.10 22.93 24.20
CA ALA A 10 -4.97 23.66 25.47
C ALA A 10 -6.32 23.92 26.19
N LEU A 11 -7.46 23.65 25.55
CA LEU A 11 -8.78 23.85 26.15
C LEU A 11 -9.18 22.58 26.92
N GLY A 12 -9.14 22.63 28.26
CA GLY A 12 -9.42 21.51 29.18
C GLY A 12 -10.84 20.95 29.17
N GLY A 13 -11.61 21.16 28.09
CA GLY A 13 -13.01 20.76 27.94
C GLY A 13 -13.42 20.63 26.48
N LEU A 14 -12.55 20.09 25.62
CA LEU A 14 -12.89 19.82 24.23
C LEU A 14 -13.79 18.58 24.15
N VAL A 15 -15.09 18.79 23.88
CA VAL A 15 -16.10 17.71 23.82
C VAL A 15 -16.28 17.19 22.39
N TYR A 16 -16.20 18.06 21.37
CA TYR A 16 -16.23 17.68 19.94
C TYR A 16 -15.29 18.58 19.12
N SER A 17 -14.54 18.01 18.18
CA SER A 17 -13.66 18.72 17.22
C SER A 17 -14.00 18.32 15.78
N THR A 18 -14.04 19.30 14.89
CA THR A 18 -14.18 19.12 13.42
C THR A 18 -12.90 19.49 12.66
N ASP A 19 -11.78 19.65 13.36
CA ASP A 19 -10.50 20.13 12.82
C ASP A 19 -9.99 19.29 11.63
N SER A 20 -10.25 17.99 11.65
CA SER A 20 -9.89 17.03 10.60
C SER A 20 -10.89 16.94 9.43
N GLY A 21 -11.94 17.77 9.40
CA GLY A 21 -12.88 17.83 8.27
C GLY A 21 -13.63 16.51 8.01
N ARG A 22 -13.84 16.17 6.73
CA ARG A 22 -14.50 14.90 6.37
C ARG A 22 -13.52 13.73 6.56
N HIS A 23 -14.02 12.68 7.21
CA HIS A 23 -13.26 11.44 7.43
C HIS A 23 -13.73 10.39 6.41
N CYS A 24 -12.81 9.55 5.97
CA CYS A 24 -13.13 8.41 5.12
C CYS A 24 -14.02 7.43 5.90
N PRO A 25 -15.16 6.98 5.33
CA PRO A 25 -16.06 6.06 6.03
C PRO A 25 -15.44 4.68 6.28
N ASP A 26 -14.43 4.30 5.49
CA ASP A 26 -13.83 2.97 5.56
C ASP A 26 -12.66 2.88 6.57
N CYS A 27 -11.80 3.91 6.63
CA CYS A 27 -10.62 3.91 7.51
C CYS A 27 -10.65 4.93 8.63
N GLY A 28 -11.67 5.79 8.71
CA GLY A 28 -11.83 6.79 9.76
C GLY A 28 -10.77 7.91 9.79
N GLN A 29 -9.83 7.90 8.84
CA GLN A 29 -8.82 8.96 8.69
C GLN A 29 -9.42 10.16 7.95
N PRO A 30 -8.89 11.39 8.15
CA PRO A 30 -9.20 12.53 7.30
C PRO A 30 -9.04 12.14 5.82
N VAL A 31 -9.89 12.67 4.93
CA VAL A 31 -9.84 12.32 3.49
C VAL A 31 -8.43 12.53 2.91
N ASP A 32 -7.72 13.58 3.34
CA ASP A 32 -6.36 13.88 2.90
C ASP A 32 -5.31 12.86 3.37
N ALA A 33 -5.58 12.15 4.47
CA ALA A 33 -4.73 11.11 5.05
C ALA A 33 -5.30 9.70 4.81
N CYS A 34 -6.22 9.54 3.86
CA CYS A 34 -6.89 8.27 3.60
C CYS A 34 -5.89 7.20 3.11
N ILE A 35 -5.86 6.06 3.81
CA ILE A 35 -4.96 4.94 3.52
C ILE A 35 -5.62 3.81 2.71
N CYS A 36 -6.94 3.86 2.48
CA CYS A 36 -7.70 2.76 1.87
C CYS A 36 -7.20 2.36 0.47
N LYS A 37 -6.61 3.29 -0.27
CA LYS A 37 -6.09 3.07 -1.63
C LYS A 37 -4.56 3.08 -1.71
N GLN A 38 -3.87 3.09 -0.56
CA GLN A 38 -2.42 3.05 -0.58
C GLN A 38 -1.95 1.67 -1.03
N SER A 39 -1.12 1.64 -2.07
CA SER A 39 -0.45 0.43 -2.52
C SER A 39 0.56 0.00 -1.47
N ARG A 40 0.20 -0.96 -0.62
CA ARG A 40 1.12 -1.56 0.34
C ARG A 40 2.11 -2.43 -0.40
N ILE A 41 3.39 -2.18 -0.20
CA ILE A 41 4.44 -3.10 -0.62
C ILE A 41 4.41 -4.24 0.41
N PRO A 42 4.30 -5.51 -0.02
CA PRO A 42 4.36 -6.62 0.93
C PRO A 42 5.74 -6.66 1.58
N ASP A 43 5.76 -6.66 2.92
CA ASP A 43 6.97 -6.93 3.69
C ASP A 43 7.40 -8.37 3.41
N GLY A 44 8.55 -8.52 2.76
CA GLY A 44 9.12 -9.82 2.42
C GLY A 44 10.63 -9.81 2.54
N ASP A 45 11.22 -10.99 2.47
CA ASP A 45 12.66 -11.22 2.70
C ASP A 45 13.61 -10.50 1.72
N GLY A 46 13.07 -9.81 0.71
CA GLY A 46 13.86 -9.20 -0.38
C GLY A 46 14.45 -10.19 -1.38
N ILE A 47 14.25 -11.50 -1.17
CA ILE A 47 14.85 -12.56 -1.99
C ILE A 47 13.84 -13.05 -3.03
N ALA A 48 14.15 -12.80 -4.30
CA ALA A 48 13.45 -13.40 -5.44
C ALA A 48 13.86 -14.87 -5.60
N ARG A 49 12.88 -15.77 -5.52
CA ARG A 49 13.06 -17.23 -5.67
C ARG A 49 12.54 -17.67 -7.02
N VAL A 50 13.39 -18.30 -7.83
CA VAL A 50 13.04 -18.81 -9.16
C VAL A 50 13.00 -20.34 -9.11
N ARG A 51 11.89 -20.93 -9.53
CA ARG A 51 11.69 -22.38 -9.54
C ARG A 51 11.07 -22.85 -10.84
N ARG A 52 11.38 -24.08 -11.21
CA ARG A 52 10.76 -24.77 -12.34
C ARG A 52 9.63 -25.66 -11.83
N GLU A 53 8.41 -25.39 -12.27
CA GLU A 53 7.21 -26.13 -11.87
C GLU A 53 6.62 -26.89 -13.06
N THR A 54 6.29 -28.16 -12.83
CA THR A 54 5.72 -29.08 -13.83
C THR A 54 4.40 -29.70 -13.38
N LYS A 55 4.15 -29.71 -12.06
CA LYS A 55 2.96 -30.31 -11.45
C LYS A 55 1.70 -29.54 -11.85
N GLY A 56 0.66 -30.25 -12.29
CA GLY A 56 -0.63 -29.65 -12.65
C GLY A 56 -0.62 -28.80 -13.92
N ARG A 57 0.44 -28.90 -14.74
CA ARG A 57 0.59 -28.14 -15.99
C ARG A 57 0.52 -29.00 -17.25
N GLY A 58 -0.07 -30.20 -17.15
CA GLY A 58 -0.32 -31.09 -18.29
C GLY A 58 0.95 -31.46 -19.06
N GLY A 59 2.05 -31.71 -18.34
CA GLY A 59 3.35 -32.05 -18.94
C GLY A 59 4.19 -30.85 -19.41
N LYS A 60 3.62 -29.63 -19.43
CA LYS A 60 4.38 -28.42 -19.74
C LYS A 60 5.13 -27.92 -18.50
N THR A 61 6.28 -27.32 -18.75
CA THR A 61 7.13 -26.76 -17.70
C THR A 61 6.97 -25.25 -17.66
N VAL A 62 6.79 -24.69 -16.46
CA VAL A 62 6.71 -23.23 -16.24
C VAL A 62 7.77 -22.80 -15.23
N THR A 63 8.19 -21.53 -15.32
CA THR A 63 9.10 -20.91 -14.36
C THR A 63 8.30 -19.99 -13.44
N THR A 64 8.31 -20.29 -12.14
CA THR A 64 7.59 -19.53 -11.11
C THR A 64 8.60 -18.68 -10.36
N ILE A 65 8.30 -17.37 -10.23
CA ILE A 65 9.12 -16.39 -9.53
C ILE A 65 8.32 -15.86 -8.34
N THR A 66 8.85 -15.99 -7.13
CA THR A 66 8.18 -15.55 -5.88
C THR A 66 9.09 -14.71 -5.00
N GLY A 67 8.50 -13.98 -4.03
CA GLY A 67 9.27 -13.20 -3.04
C GLY A 67 9.82 -11.86 -3.56
N VAL A 68 9.27 -11.32 -4.64
CA VAL A 68 9.68 -10.03 -5.20
C VAL A 68 8.94 -8.90 -4.47
N PRO A 69 9.64 -8.04 -3.68
CA PRO A 69 9.02 -7.01 -2.85
C PRO A 69 8.71 -5.75 -3.68
N LEU A 70 7.84 -5.87 -4.68
CA LEU A 70 7.42 -4.77 -5.53
C LEU A 70 5.91 -4.55 -5.41
N ALA A 71 5.48 -3.30 -5.53
CA ALA A 71 4.06 -2.98 -5.66
C ALA A 71 3.48 -3.57 -6.96
N GLU A 72 2.17 -3.80 -6.99
CA GLU A 72 1.49 -4.47 -8.10
C GLU A 72 1.79 -3.85 -9.48
N ALA A 73 1.83 -2.52 -9.57
CA ALA A 73 2.15 -1.81 -10.82
C ALA A 73 3.55 -2.17 -11.33
N LYS A 74 4.55 -2.19 -10.44
CA LYS A 74 5.94 -2.53 -10.77
C LYS A 74 6.14 -4.02 -11.06
N LEU A 75 5.37 -4.90 -10.40
CA LEU A 75 5.35 -6.32 -10.76
C LEU A 75 4.82 -6.55 -12.19
N LYS A 76 3.79 -5.82 -12.60
CA LYS A 76 3.24 -5.90 -13.98
C LYS A 76 4.25 -5.41 -15.03
N GLU A 77 4.96 -4.33 -14.75
CA GLU A 77 6.04 -3.83 -15.60
C GLU A 77 7.15 -4.89 -15.76
N LEU A 78 7.63 -5.46 -14.65
CA LEU A 78 8.67 -6.49 -14.64
C LEU A 78 8.24 -7.74 -15.41
N ALA A 79 7.03 -8.24 -15.15
CA ALA A 79 6.50 -9.41 -15.86
C ALA A 79 6.40 -9.17 -17.37
N SER A 80 6.05 -7.95 -17.79
CA SER A 80 5.99 -7.58 -19.20
C SER A 80 7.37 -7.53 -19.84
N ALA A 81 8.38 -7.02 -19.13
CA ALA A 81 9.76 -7.01 -19.60
C ALA A 81 10.32 -8.44 -19.76
N LEU A 82 10.02 -9.34 -18.81
CA LEU A 82 10.42 -10.74 -18.88
C LEU A 82 9.77 -11.48 -20.04
N LYS A 83 8.50 -11.21 -20.35
CA LYS A 83 7.79 -11.84 -21.49
C LYS A 83 8.27 -11.37 -22.85
N LYS A 84 8.84 -10.17 -22.93
CA LYS A 84 9.34 -9.58 -24.19
C LYS A 84 10.73 -10.11 -24.58
N ARG A 85 11.44 -10.73 -23.65
CA ARG A 85 12.73 -11.38 -23.89
C ARG A 85 12.52 -12.87 -24.12
#